data_AF-A0A093XUS2-F1
#
_entry.id   AF-A0A093XUS2-F1
#
_cell.length_a   1.000
_cell.length_b   1.000
_cell.length_c   1.000
_cell.angle_alpha   90.00
_cell.angle_beta   90.00
_cell.angle_gamma   90.00
#
_symmetry.space_group_name_H-M   'P 1'
#
loop_
_entity.id
_entity.type
_entity.pdbx_description
1 polymer ?
#
loop_
_entity_poly.entity_id
_entity_poly.type
_entity_poly.pdbx_seq_one_letter_code
_entity_poly.pdbx_strand_id
1 'polypeptide(L)'
;MSQARGSEWRMATIAIVDWTMTGRGPLDTGEAHSRQFHPSEALRQLYISAVWRLPYTMIASGIRGLTRPCVSTTRCLRQLPVRSGPRATIQEGLRQKRFQSSQGSTYGAAKKLFKAYPYSVSLATTFILCGVGGLMYANYFYNSYIIGAFHNFPEPVAKELRKALYFTNQDLKPHQAIKFYKKTLRVAEDVGMDPFSNEILGVKFQLAAFMEKIQKYHKAIQVLEIVRGDCLDWIEEYGDKPENAAKRTRVLGKTIGISVKLGELYSGEYVKEPALAEEKLVWAVEATLKELQRREKEGVKPHEGEWLTQEQIGGSFEALGNHYEERDQHYLSSPLFLQAINMSPPKSCHTAVLMNNLSISVAQQDPPATPGQAPVSRPTLVSNARAWANKAIALATNIAPPERTEECDLACAVATHNLAEFAEMDGDIAAARLKYEEAKSLSKVIGFTEGVANADAGLKRLSEK
;
A
#
# COMPACT_ATOMS: atom_id res chain seq x y z
N MET A 1 -37.74 -23.47 -13.20
CA MET A 1 -36.60 -24.01 -12.43
C MET A 1 -35.25 -23.48 -12.96
N SER A 2 -35.11 -22.16 -13.17
CA SER A 2 -33.85 -21.53 -13.65
C SER A 2 -33.17 -20.68 -12.57
N GLN A 3 -33.97 -19.95 -11.79
CA GLN A 3 -33.50 -18.90 -10.87
C GLN A 3 -32.78 -19.40 -9.61
N ALA A 4 -32.92 -20.68 -9.25
CA ALA A 4 -32.29 -21.26 -8.06
C ALA A 4 -30.85 -21.79 -8.30
N ARG A 5 -30.38 -21.81 -9.55
CA ARG A 5 -29.02 -22.30 -9.90
C ARG A 5 -27.99 -21.18 -10.08
N GLY A 6 -28.37 -19.90 -9.93
CA GLY A 6 -27.44 -18.77 -10.02
C GLY A 6 -26.67 -18.50 -8.72
N SER A 7 -27.31 -18.70 -7.57
CA SER A 7 -26.75 -18.32 -6.26
C SER A 7 -25.63 -19.22 -5.72
N GLU A 8 -25.32 -20.34 -6.39
CA GLU A 8 -24.33 -21.33 -5.96
C GLU A 8 -22.97 -21.22 -6.68
N TRP A 9 -22.84 -20.31 -7.66
CA TRP A 9 -21.59 -20.00 -8.39
C TRP A 9 -20.83 -18.81 -7.81
N ARG A 10 -21.21 -18.36 -6.61
CA ARG A 10 -20.66 -17.16 -5.99
C ARG A 10 -19.31 -17.43 -5.34
N MET A 11 -18.46 -16.41 -5.34
CA MET A 11 -17.11 -16.35 -4.75
C MET A 11 -15.98 -16.93 -5.63
N ALA A 12 -15.63 -16.21 -6.70
CA ALA A 12 -14.27 -16.24 -7.27
C ALA A 12 -13.75 -14.84 -7.67
N THR A 13 -14.37 -13.78 -7.13
CA THR A 13 -13.95 -12.39 -7.31
C THR A 13 -12.77 -12.11 -6.38
N ILE A 14 -11.55 -12.13 -6.93
CA ILE A 14 -10.36 -11.71 -6.18
C ILE A 14 -10.45 -10.21 -5.93
N ALA A 15 -10.88 -9.83 -4.73
CA ALA A 15 -10.81 -8.46 -4.24
C ALA A 15 -9.37 -8.08 -3.82
N ILE A 16 -8.43 -8.07 -4.77
CA ILE A 16 -7.17 -7.32 -4.60
C ILE A 16 -7.46 -5.86 -4.96
N VAL A 17 -8.01 -5.13 -4.00
CA VAL A 17 -8.08 -3.66 -4.03
C VAL A 17 -7.51 -3.11 -2.73
N ASP A 18 -6.21 -3.33 -2.51
CA ASP A 18 -5.40 -2.47 -1.65
C ASP A 18 -4.65 -1.43 -2.51
N TRP A 19 -5.41 -0.73 -3.35
CA TRP A 19 -4.91 0.35 -4.21
C TRP A 19 -4.70 1.63 -3.37
N THR A 20 -3.67 1.61 -2.53
CA THR A 20 -3.14 2.84 -1.95
C THR A 20 -2.72 3.80 -3.07
N MET A 21 -3.34 4.99 -3.13
CA MET A 21 -3.17 5.98 -4.21
C MET A 21 -1.73 6.51 -4.35
N THR A 22 -0.86 5.70 -4.93
CA THR A 22 0.52 6.04 -5.23
C THR A 22 0.90 5.40 -6.55
N GLY A 23 1.16 6.21 -7.58
CA GLY A 23 1.51 5.70 -8.92
C GLY A 23 2.79 4.86 -8.90
N ARG A 24 2.86 3.85 -9.76
CA ARG A 24 4.11 3.21 -10.18
C ARG A 24 4.21 3.40 -11.69
N GLY A 25 5.24 4.12 -12.13
CA GLY A 25 5.72 4.08 -13.52
C GLY A 25 6.93 3.14 -13.60
N PRO A 26 7.22 2.55 -14.77
CA PRO A 26 8.36 1.66 -14.95
C PRO A 26 9.69 2.42 -14.87
N LEU A 27 10.74 1.71 -14.42
CA LEU A 27 12.12 2.17 -14.48
C LEU A 27 12.61 2.06 -15.93
N ASP A 28 12.96 3.19 -16.55
CA ASP A 28 13.67 3.19 -17.83
C ASP A 28 15.14 3.56 -17.66
N THR A 29 15.99 2.98 -18.52
CA THR A 29 17.44 2.93 -18.29
C THR A 29 18.20 4.04 -19.02
N GLY A 30 18.91 4.85 -18.25
CA GLY A 30 20.19 5.44 -18.66
C GLY A 30 20.16 6.75 -19.42
N GLU A 31 20.17 7.87 -18.69
CA GLU A 31 21.13 8.96 -18.94
C GLU A 31 21.33 9.82 -17.68
N ALA A 32 22.52 10.40 -17.51
CA ALA A 32 22.97 10.94 -16.23
C ALA A 32 22.76 12.45 -16.09
N HIS A 33 21.59 12.89 -15.62
CA HIS A 33 21.39 14.25 -15.12
C HIS A 33 20.62 14.29 -13.79
N SER A 34 20.99 15.28 -12.97
CA SER A 34 20.58 15.56 -11.58
C SER A 34 19.18 15.11 -11.13
N ARG A 35 19.12 14.05 -10.31
CA ARG A 35 17.87 13.64 -9.63
C ARG A 35 17.48 14.62 -8.52
N GLN A 36 16.40 15.36 -8.72
CA GLN A 36 15.66 16.00 -7.63
C GLN A 36 14.73 14.96 -6.98
N PHE A 37 14.83 14.83 -5.65
CA PHE A 37 14.03 13.88 -4.86
C PHE A 37 12.64 14.46 -4.57
N HIS A 38 11.57 13.77 -5.00
CA HIS A 38 10.20 14.18 -4.69
C HIS A 38 9.77 13.72 -3.27
N PRO A 39 9.08 14.56 -2.48
CA PRO A 39 8.73 14.26 -1.09
C PRO A 39 7.65 13.17 -0.94
N SER A 40 6.92 12.84 -2.01
CA SER A 40 5.96 11.74 -2.06
C SER A 40 6.60 10.37 -1.81
N GLU A 41 7.87 10.17 -2.19
CA GLU A 41 8.56 8.89 -1.99
C GLU A 41 8.97 8.66 -0.52
N ALA A 42 9.31 9.72 0.20
CA ALA A 42 9.73 9.61 1.60
C ALA A 42 8.57 9.23 2.54
N LEU A 43 7.36 9.76 2.26
CA LEU A 43 6.14 9.31 2.93
C LEU A 43 5.75 7.88 2.54
N ARG A 44 6.07 7.44 1.31
CA ARG A 44 5.87 6.06 0.82
C ARG A 44 6.77 5.05 1.54
N GLN A 45 8.04 5.38 1.74
CA GLN A 45 9.02 4.56 2.49
C GLN A 45 8.59 4.30 3.94
N LEU A 46 7.98 5.29 4.61
CA LEU A 46 7.46 5.17 5.97
C LEU A 46 6.16 4.35 6.08
N TYR A 47 5.50 4.06 4.96
CA TYR A 47 4.28 3.23 4.91
C TYR A 47 4.64 1.76 4.58
N ILE A 48 5.48 1.53 3.58
CA ILE A 48 5.87 0.19 3.11
C ILE A 48 6.70 -0.57 4.18
N SER A 49 7.49 0.13 5.00
CA SER A 49 8.33 -0.48 6.04
C SER A 49 7.57 -0.99 7.28
N ALA A 50 6.25 -0.76 7.38
CA ALA A 50 5.43 -1.12 8.53
C ALA A 50 4.47 -2.32 8.30
N VAL A 51 4.43 -2.89 7.08
CA VAL A 51 3.52 -3.99 6.73
C VAL A 51 4.33 -5.25 6.38
N TRP A 52 4.62 -6.04 7.42
CA TRP A 52 4.99 -7.47 7.41
C TRP A 52 6.08 -8.01 6.47
N ARG A 53 7.25 -8.35 7.05
CA ARG A 53 7.92 -9.65 6.82
C ARG A 53 8.72 -10.12 8.05
N LEU A 54 8.09 -10.91 8.91
CA LEU A 54 8.75 -11.93 9.73
C LEU A 54 7.79 -13.13 9.89
N PRO A 55 8.07 -14.30 9.29
CA PRO A 55 7.23 -15.48 9.46
C PRO A 55 7.48 -16.13 10.82
N TYR A 56 6.41 -16.34 11.58
CA TYR A 56 6.44 -17.29 12.70
C TYR A 56 6.47 -18.72 12.13
N THR A 57 7.56 -19.45 12.37
CA THR A 57 7.58 -20.91 12.24
C THR A 57 8.02 -21.55 13.55
N MET A 58 7.32 -22.63 13.93
CA MET A 58 7.63 -23.41 15.12
C MET A 58 8.94 -24.19 14.93
N ILE A 59 9.81 -24.18 15.94
CA ILE A 59 10.62 -25.37 16.28
C ILE A 59 10.59 -25.56 17.79
N ALA A 60 10.02 -26.68 18.22
CA ALA A 60 10.23 -27.24 19.55
C ALA A 60 10.96 -28.58 19.38
N SER A 61 12.14 -28.73 20.01
CA SER A 61 12.62 -29.98 20.63
C SER A 61 14.10 -29.89 21.08
N GLY A 62 14.30 -29.95 22.39
CA GLY A 62 15.37 -30.70 23.08
C GLY A 62 16.85 -30.46 22.76
N ILE A 63 17.61 -30.02 23.77
CA ILE A 63 18.68 -30.83 24.41
C ILE A 63 18.83 -30.38 25.88
N ARG A 64 19.30 -31.28 26.75
CA ARG A 64 19.26 -31.17 28.23
C ARG A 64 20.62 -30.80 28.84
N GLY A 65 20.59 -30.19 30.03
CA GLY A 65 21.72 -30.05 30.97
C GLY A 65 22.64 -28.86 30.68
N LEU A 66 23.32 -28.19 31.62
CA LEU A 66 23.47 -28.23 33.10
C LEU A 66 23.82 -26.76 33.53
N THR A 67 23.63 -26.22 34.75
CA THR A 67 23.20 -26.72 36.08
C THR A 67 22.56 -25.56 36.89
N ARG A 68 21.97 -25.85 38.07
CA ARG A 68 21.75 -24.88 39.20
C ARG A 68 22.86 -25.07 40.26
N PRO A 69 23.20 -24.10 41.14
CA PRO A 69 22.38 -23.58 42.27
C PRO A 69 22.20 -22.03 42.23
N CYS A 70 21.16 -21.38 42.81
CA CYS A 70 20.77 -21.23 44.24
C CYS A 70 21.84 -20.46 45.08
N VAL A 71 21.53 -19.56 46.03
CA VAL A 71 20.25 -19.05 46.58
C VAL A 71 20.46 -17.69 47.30
N SER A 72 19.35 -16.99 47.60
CA SER A 72 19.06 -16.02 48.71
C SER A 72 20.10 -15.84 49.87
N THR A 73 20.16 -14.76 50.67
CA THR A 73 19.07 -13.91 51.22
C THR A 73 19.63 -12.62 51.89
N THR A 74 18.78 -11.58 51.96
CA THR A 74 18.65 -10.46 52.93
C THR A 74 19.50 -10.42 54.23
N ARG A 75 20.14 -9.27 54.56
CA ARG A 75 19.71 -8.34 55.66
C ARG A 75 20.62 -7.11 55.89
N CYS A 76 20.02 -6.07 56.48
CA CYS A 76 20.63 -4.80 56.88
C CYS A 76 21.54 -4.91 58.10
N LEU A 77 22.52 -4.00 58.22
CA LEU A 77 23.01 -3.49 59.52
C LEU A 77 23.26 -1.97 59.44
N ARG A 78 23.01 -1.28 60.56
CA ARG A 78 23.12 0.19 60.73
C ARG A 78 23.49 0.48 62.19
N GLN A 79 24.66 1.09 62.45
CA GLN A 79 25.15 1.77 63.67
C GLN A 79 26.63 2.15 63.37
N LEU A 80 27.09 3.42 63.39
CA LEU A 80 27.34 4.36 64.52
C LEU A 80 28.48 3.91 65.47
N PRO A 81 29.33 4.79 66.06
CA PRO A 81 29.47 6.25 65.94
C PRO A 81 30.96 6.76 65.78
N VAL A 82 31.32 7.89 66.42
CA VAL A 82 32.42 8.85 66.11
C VAL A 82 33.47 8.98 67.27
N ARG A 83 34.65 9.58 66.97
CA ARG A 83 35.79 10.03 67.84
C ARG A 83 36.80 8.93 68.23
N SER A 84 38.11 9.20 68.42
CA SER A 84 38.84 10.44 68.80
C SER A 84 40.25 10.59 68.15
N GLY A 85 40.83 11.81 68.17
CA GLY A 85 42.23 12.10 67.75
C GLY A 85 43.26 11.99 68.90
N PRO A 86 44.42 12.70 68.93
CA PRO A 86 44.86 13.77 68.01
C PRO A 86 46.39 13.81 67.63
N ARG A 87 46.73 14.75 66.73
CA ARG A 87 48.00 15.52 66.58
C ARG A 87 49.37 14.79 66.42
N ALA A 88 49.96 14.99 65.24
CA ALA A 88 51.38 15.33 65.11
C ALA A 88 51.53 16.40 64.02
N THR A 89 52.28 17.47 64.30
CA THR A 89 52.47 18.61 63.38
C THR A 89 53.79 18.47 62.65
N ILE A 90 53.78 18.45 61.31
CA ILE A 90 54.93 18.88 60.51
C ILE A 90 54.40 19.83 59.44
N GLN A 91 54.87 21.08 59.51
CA GLN A 91 54.55 22.16 58.59
C GLN A 91 55.79 22.42 57.75
N GLU A 92 55.77 22.04 56.47
CA GLU A 92 56.72 22.58 55.49
C GLU A 92 56.30 22.26 54.04
N GLY A 93 56.69 23.13 53.09
CA GLY A 93 57.04 22.64 51.75
C GLY A 93 55.96 22.54 50.65
N LEU A 94 55.27 23.65 50.35
CA LEU A 94 54.97 24.12 48.97
C LEU A 94 54.15 23.27 47.96
N ARG A 95 53.56 24.03 47.02
CA ARG A 95 52.99 23.63 45.71
C ARG A 95 51.69 22.80 45.73
N GLN A 96 50.60 23.55 45.49
CA GLN A 96 49.60 23.15 44.49
C GLN A 96 50.31 22.55 43.26
N LYS A 97 50.14 21.25 43.01
CA LYS A 97 50.37 20.68 41.67
C LYS A 97 49.23 21.10 40.76
N ARG A 98 49.28 22.38 40.35
CA ARG A 98 48.70 22.87 39.11
C ARG A 98 49.12 21.87 38.04
N PHE A 99 48.18 21.14 37.45
CA PHE A 99 48.50 20.21 36.36
C PHE A 99 49.08 21.06 35.24
N GLN A 100 50.40 21.03 35.07
CA GLN A 100 51.06 21.86 34.09
C GLN A 100 50.62 21.36 32.71
N SER A 101 49.89 22.22 32.00
CA SER A 101 49.76 22.11 30.56
C SER A 101 51.17 22.11 29.97
N SER A 102 51.70 20.93 29.67
CA SER A 102 52.89 20.83 28.85
C SER A 102 52.46 21.13 27.43
N GLN A 103 53.14 22.08 26.78
CA GLN A 103 53.02 22.31 25.34
C GLN A 103 53.71 21.17 24.56
N GLY A 104 53.32 19.92 24.84
CA GLY A 104 53.62 18.78 24.00
C GLY A 104 52.63 18.77 22.85
N SER A 105 53.14 18.67 21.62
CA SER A 105 52.29 18.39 20.45
C SER A 105 51.39 17.18 20.75
N THR A 106 50.09 17.33 20.52
CA THR A 106 49.06 16.29 20.75
C THR A 106 49.43 14.97 20.08
N TYR A 107 50.05 15.06 18.90
CA TYR A 107 50.62 13.95 18.14
C TYR A 107 51.73 13.20 18.90
N GLY A 108 52.61 13.91 19.62
CA GLY A 108 53.69 13.32 20.41
C GLY A 108 53.20 12.56 21.64
N ALA A 109 52.11 13.03 22.27
CA ALA A 109 51.45 12.33 23.37
C ALA A 109 50.74 11.06 22.86
N ALA A 110 49.96 11.18 21.77
CA ALA A 110 49.27 10.04 21.14
C ALA A 110 50.25 8.94 20.70
N LYS A 111 51.38 9.31 20.09
CA LYS A 111 52.43 8.36 19.65
C LYS A 111 53.09 7.60 20.81
N LYS A 112 53.21 8.23 21.99
CA LYS A 112 53.68 7.54 23.21
C LYS A 112 52.62 6.59 23.76
N LEU A 113 51.35 7.03 23.80
CA LEU A 113 50.23 6.22 24.30
C LEU A 113 49.98 4.97 23.44
N PHE A 114 49.99 5.12 22.11
CA PHE A 114 49.84 4.03 21.15
C PHE A 114 50.98 2.99 21.25
N LYS A 115 52.22 3.42 21.53
CA LYS A 115 53.34 2.51 21.78
C LYS A 115 53.20 1.73 23.09
N ALA A 116 52.58 2.32 24.12
CA ALA A 116 52.39 1.68 25.41
C ALA A 116 51.22 0.68 25.42
N TYR A 117 50.12 1.01 24.73
CA TYR A 117 48.90 0.19 24.70
C TYR A 117 48.26 0.14 23.30
N PRO A 118 48.87 -0.56 22.33
CA PRO A 118 48.44 -0.49 20.91
C PRO A 118 47.01 -1.00 20.70
N TYR A 119 46.62 -2.09 21.34
CA TYR A 119 45.29 -2.70 21.17
C TYR A 119 44.16 -1.84 21.76
N SER A 120 44.32 -1.31 22.97
CA SER A 120 43.26 -0.51 23.61
C SER A 120 43.09 0.85 22.95
N VAL A 121 44.17 1.50 22.52
CA VAL A 121 44.11 2.78 21.79
C VAL A 121 43.47 2.58 20.40
N SER A 122 43.79 1.49 19.71
CA SER A 122 43.12 1.15 18.43
C SER A 122 41.62 0.92 18.64
N LEU A 123 41.23 0.10 19.61
CA LEU A 123 39.82 -0.19 19.92
C LEU A 123 39.04 1.07 20.32
N ALA A 124 39.62 1.93 21.17
CA ALA A 124 39.03 3.21 21.54
C ALA A 124 38.87 4.14 20.34
N THR A 125 39.86 4.17 19.43
CA THR A 125 39.80 4.99 18.21
C THR A 125 38.68 4.52 17.28
N THR A 126 38.52 3.20 17.10
CA THR A 126 37.40 2.63 16.33
C THR A 126 36.06 3.01 16.94
N PHE A 127 35.87 2.89 18.26
CA PHE A 127 34.61 3.31 18.90
C PHE A 127 34.32 4.81 18.73
N ILE A 128 35.35 5.67 18.80
CA ILE A 128 35.20 7.12 18.57
C ILE A 128 34.80 7.38 17.10
N LEU A 129 35.44 6.73 16.13
CA LEU A 129 35.10 6.88 14.71
C LEU A 129 33.70 6.35 14.38
N CYS A 130 33.30 5.21 14.96
CA CYS A 130 31.93 4.70 14.86
C CYS A 130 30.91 5.65 15.50
N GLY A 131 31.24 6.27 16.65
CA GLY A 131 30.38 7.27 17.30
C GLY A 131 30.20 8.54 16.45
N VAL A 132 31.30 9.10 15.92
CA VAL A 132 31.25 10.28 15.03
C VAL A 132 30.53 9.96 13.72
N GLY A 133 30.82 8.80 13.11
CA GLY A 133 30.13 8.32 11.90
C GLY A 133 28.64 8.10 12.15
N GLY A 134 28.26 7.52 13.29
CA GLY A 134 26.87 7.35 13.72
C GLY A 134 26.14 8.67 13.92
N LEU A 135 26.78 9.68 14.52
CA LEU A 135 26.21 11.03 14.67
C LEU A 135 26.05 11.73 13.31
N MET A 136 27.04 11.64 12.41
CA MET A 136 26.91 12.20 11.06
C MET A 136 25.82 11.49 10.25
N TYR A 137 25.72 10.16 10.34
CA TYR A 137 24.67 9.39 9.69
C TYR A 137 23.28 9.72 10.25
N ALA A 138 23.13 9.84 11.57
CA ALA A 138 21.88 10.23 12.21
C ALA A 138 21.46 11.66 11.80
N ASN A 139 22.39 12.61 11.73
CA ASN A 139 22.11 13.96 11.26
C ASN A 139 21.77 13.99 9.76
N TYR A 140 22.49 13.23 8.92
CA TYR A 140 22.15 13.07 7.50
C TYR A 140 20.73 12.51 7.36
N PHE A 141 20.45 11.38 8.02
CA PHE A 141 19.15 10.71 7.99
C PHE A 141 18.01 11.63 8.46
N TYR A 142 18.22 12.37 9.55
CA TYR A 142 17.23 13.32 10.04
C TYR A 142 16.93 14.45 9.04
N ASN A 143 17.96 15.03 8.42
CA ASN A 143 17.75 16.10 7.43
C ASN A 143 17.15 15.56 6.12
N SER A 144 17.64 14.44 5.59
CA SER A 144 17.20 13.90 4.29
C SER A 144 15.85 13.19 4.36
N TYR A 145 15.58 12.38 5.37
CA TYR A 145 14.33 11.62 5.48
C TYR A 145 13.27 12.32 6.36
N ILE A 146 13.63 12.92 7.49
CA ILE A 146 12.63 13.51 8.40
C ILE A 146 12.27 14.95 8.03
N ILE A 147 13.22 15.80 7.62
CA ILE A 147 12.92 17.15 7.12
C ILE A 147 12.60 17.10 5.63
N GLY A 148 13.40 16.38 4.83
CA GLY A 148 13.18 16.24 3.39
C GLY A 148 11.80 15.69 2.99
N ALA A 149 11.16 14.85 3.81
CA ALA A 149 9.79 14.39 3.55
C ALA A 149 8.72 15.50 3.59
N PHE A 150 9.00 16.64 4.26
CA PHE A 150 8.03 17.73 4.44
C PHE A 150 8.47 19.05 3.82
N HIS A 151 9.44 19.06 2.89
CA HIS A 151 9.96 20.32 2.32
C HIS A 151 8.92 21.15 1.55
N ASN A 152 7.86 20.53 1.03
CA ASN A 152 6.72 21.22 0.41
C ASN A 152 5.77 21.88 1.43
N PHE A 153 5.91 21.58 2.72
CA PHE A 153 5.11 22.17 3.79
C PHE A 153 5.91 23.26 4.51
N PRO A 154 5.34 24.45 4.73
CA PRO A 154 5.90 25.42 5.66
C PRO A 154 6.14 24.78 7.04
N GLU A 155 7.26 25.09 7.69
CA GLU A 155 7.62 24.53 9.01
C GLU A 155 6.48 24.53 10.07
N PRO A 156 5.63 25.58 10.23
CA PRO A 156 4.50 25.51 11.17
C PRO A 156 3.50 24.39 10.83
N VAL A 157 3.26 24.10 9.55
CA VAL A 157 2.37 23.02 9.08
C VAL A 157 3.07 21.67 9.24
N ALA A 158 4.33 21.56 8.77
CA ALA A 158 5.15 20.36 8.88
C ALA A 158 5.32 19.88 10.33
N LYS A 159 5.41 20.81 11.28
CA LYS A 159 5.55 20.52 12.72
C LYS A 159 4.31 19.89 13.33
N GLU A 160 3.11 20.28 12.92
CA GLU A 160 1.87 19.66 13.41
C GLU A 160 1.56 18.35 12.65
N LEU A 161 1.89 18.28 11.35
CA LEU A 161 1.74 17.06 10.55
C LEU A 161 2.63 15.92 11.06
N ARG A 162 3.90 16.20 11.41
CA ARG A 162 4.80 15.21 12.05
C ARG A 162 4.21 14.61 13.33
N LYS A 163 3.49 15.38 14.14
CA LYS A 163 2.80 14.87 15.35
C LYS A 163 1.58 14.01 14.98
N ALA A 164 0.80 14.41 13.97
CA ALA A 164 -0.33 13.61 13.49
C ALA A 164 0.14 12.23 13.03
N LEU A 165 1.22 12.18 12.23
CA LEU A 165 1.82 10.93 11.75
C LEU A 165 2.43 10.09 12.88
N TYR A 166 3.09 10.72 13.87
CA TYR A 166 3.57 10.02 15.07
C TYR A 166 2.44 9.26 15.78
N PHE A 167 1.30 9.91 16.03
CA PHE A 167 0.13 9.27 16.67
C PHE A 167 -0.68 8.35 15.73
N THR A 168 -0.31 8.29 14.45
CA THR A 168 -0.90 7.40 13.44
C THR A 168 -0.10 6.09 13.29
N ASN A 169 1.23 6.18 13.39
CA ASN A 169 2.16 5.09 13.05
C ASN A 169 2.97 4.56 14.25
N GLN A 170 3.43 5.43 15.16
CA GLN A 170 4.32 5.02 16.26
C GLN A 170 3.57 4.71 17.56
N ASP A 171 2.57 5.51 17.88
CA ASP A 171 1.82 5.46 19.15
C ASP A 171 0.34 5.70 18.86
N LEU A 172 -0.40 4.64 18.52
CA LEU A 172 -1.74 4.72 17.96
C LEU A 172 -2.75 5.33 18.96
N LYS A 173 -2.96 6.65 18.86
CA LYS A 173 -3.83 7.42 19.75
C LYS A 173 -4.86 8.22 18.93
N PRO A 174 -6.01 7.62 18.58
CA PRO A 174 -6.97 8.19 17.62
C PRO A 174 -7.38 9.63 17.91
N HIS A 175 -7.74 9.96 19.16
CA HIS A 175 -8.11 11.32 19.54
C HIS A 175 -6.97 12.34 19.37
N GLN A 176 -5.71 11.94 19.58
CA GLN A 176 -4.56 12.83 19.42
C GLN A 176 -4.19 13.00 17.95
N ALA A 177 -4.15 11.91 17.17
CA ALA A 177 -3.93 11.96 15.73
C ALA A 177 -4.95 12.88 15.03
N ILE A 178 -6.26 12.68 15.27
CA ILE A 178 -7.33 13.53 14.69
C ILE A 178 -7.18 14.99 15.11
N LYS A 179 -6.81 15.27 16.37
CA LYS A 179 -6.54 16.63 16.86
C LYS A 179 -5.40 17.29 16.07
N PHE A 180 -4.31 16.57 15.81
CA PHE A 180 -3.17 17.11 15.07
C PHE A 180 -3.43 17.23 13.57
N TYR A 181 -4.16 16.30 12.93
CA TYR A 181 -4.61 16.48 11.54
C TYR A 181 -5.49 17.74 11.38
N LYS A 182 -6.49 17.92 12.25
CA LYS A 182 -7.33 19.13 12.25
C LYS A 182 -6.53 20.41 12.50
N LYS A 183 -5.51 20.36 13.37
CA LYS A 183 -4.61 21.50 13.59
C LYS A 183 -3.74 21.78 12.35
N THR A 184 -3.23 20.75 11.70
CA THR A 184 -2.41 20.87 10.47
C THR A 184 -3.20 21.60 9.37
N LEU A 185 -4.45 21.19 9.13
CA LEU A 185 -5.31 21.82 8.11
C LEU A 185 -5.60 23.30 8.42
N ARG A 186 -5.89 23.66 9.69
CA ARG A 186 -6.06 25.07 10.09
C ARG A 186 -4.79 25.89 9.93
N VAL A 187 -3.64 25.37 10.35
CA VAL A 187 -2.36 26.09 10.23
C VAL A 187 -1.96 26.23 8.76
N ALA A 188 -2.37 25.32 7.88
CA ALA A 188 -2.20 25.47 6.44
C ALA A 188 -3.09 26.59 5.86
N GLU A 189 -4.34 26.68 6.31
CA GLU A 189 -5.29 27.76 5.97
C GLU A 189 -4.78 29.13 6.49
N ASP A 190 -4.34 29.22 7.75
CA ASP A 190 -3.75 30.41 8.37
C ASP A 190 -2.51 30.93 7.61
N VAL A 191 -1.75 30.02 6.97
CA VAL A 191 -0.54 30.33 6.20
C VAL A 191 -0.85 30.55 4.71
N GLY A 192 -2.11 30.40 4.28
CA GLY A 192 -2.53 30.63 2.90
C GLY A 192 -2.10 29.53 1.92
N MET A 193 -1.91 28.29 2.38
CA MET A 193 -1.67 27.15 1.46
C MET A 193 -2.93 26.87 0.64
N ASP A 194 -2.76 26.64 -0.67
CA ASP A 194 -3.85 26.26 -1.58
C ASP A 194 -4.57 24.99 -1.06
N PRO A 195 -5.88 25.05 -0.73
CA PRO A 195 -6.65 23.90 -0.24
C PRO A 195 -6.67 22.70 -1.21
N PHE A 196 -6.44 22.97 -2.49
CA PHE A 196 -6.43 22.00 -3.58
C PHE A 196 -5.02 21.61 -4.03
N SER A 197 -3.97 22.04 -3.32
CA SER A 197 -2.59 21.56 -3.51
C SER A 197 -2.47 20.04 -3.27
N ASN A 198 -1.42 19.40 -3.79
CA ASN A 198 -1.20 17.97 -3.56
C ASN A 198 -0.92 17.68 -2.08
N GLU A 199 -0.29 18.65 -1.41
CA GLU A 199 0.08 18.69 -0.01
C GLU A 199 -1.16 18.65 0.88
N ILE A 200 -2.10 19.57 0.68
CA ILE A 200 -3.30 19.68 1.53
C ILE A 200 -4.32 18.59 1.22
N LEU A 201 -4.54 18.24 -0.06
CA LEU A 201 -5.35 17.08 -0.43
C LEU A 201 -4.74 15.78 0.14
N GLY A 202 -3.41 15.63 0.08
CA GLY A 202 -2.70 14.50 0.69
C GLY A 202 -2.93 14.39 2.21
N VAL A 203 -2.94 15.51 2.95
CA VAL A 203 -3.28 15.51 4.38
C VAL A 203 -4.75 15.11 4.61
N LYS A 204 -5.69 15.57 3.77
CA LYS A 204 -7.10 15.15 3.86
C LYS A 204 -7.26 13.64 3.55
N PHE A 205 -6.56 13.10 2.56
CA PHE A 205 -6.56 11.66 2.23
C PHE A 205 -5.93 10.81 3.35
N GLN A 206 -4.81 11.26 3.92
CA GLN A 206 -4.17 10.58 5.06
C GLN A 206 -5.10 10.53 6.28
N LEU A 207 -5.91 11.59 6.49
CA LEU A 207 -6.95 11.59 7.52
C LEU A 207 -8.08 10.59 7.23
N ALA A 208 -8.53 10.47 5.98
CA ALA A 208 -9.53 9.47 5.59
C ALA A 208 -9.00 8.03 5.77
N ALA A 209 -7.81 7.73 5.24
CA ALA A 209 -7.15 6.44 5.43
C ALA A 209 -6.88 6.13 6.91
N PHE A 210 -6.63 7.15 7.74
CA PHE A 210 -6.55 6.96 9.19
C PHE A 210 -7.89 6.57 9.81
N MET A 211 -9.01 7.14 9.35
CA MET A 211 -10.36 6.74 9.78
C MET A 211 -10.68 5.29 9.39
N GLU A 212 -10.25 4.83 8.21
CA GLU A 212 -10.32 3.42 7.81
C GLU A 212 -9.50 2.53 8.74
N LYS A 213 -8.24 2.89 9.02
CA LYS A 213 -7.33 2.16 9.93
C LYS A 213 -7.90 1.96 11.34
N ILE A 214 -8.74 2.90 11.83
CA ILE A 214 -9.43 2.79 13.13
C ILE A 214 -10.86 2.24 13.02
N GLN A 215 -11.22 1.63 11.88
CA GLN A 215 -12.54 1.07 11.58
C GLN A 215 -13.71 2.05 11.75
N LYS A 216 -13.46 3.34 11.45
CA LYS A 216 -14.48 4.40 11.40
C LYS A 216 -14.82 4.75 9.96
N TYR A 217 -15.22 3.75 9.18
CA TYR A 217 -15.56 3.85 7.75
C TYR A 217 -16.52 5.01 7.43
N HIS A 218 -17.62 5.16 8.16
CA HIS A 218 -18.54 6.30 8.04
C HIS A 218 -17.86 7.69 8.20
N LYS A 219 -16.78 7.78 8.98
CA LYS A 219 -15.96 9.02 9.09
C LYS A 219 -14.90 9.15 8.01
N ALA A 220 -14.43 8.05 7.43
CA ALA A 220 -13.61 8.08 6.21
C ALA A 220 -14.44 8.61 5.03
N ILE A 221 -15.63 8.01 4.80
CA ILE A 221 -16.63 8.45 3.81
C ILE A 221 -16.96 9.93 4.02
N GLN A 222 -17.33 10.35 5.24
CA GLN A 222 -17.63 11.76 5.50
C GLN A 222 -16.48 12.71 5.13
N VAL A 223 -15.22 12.34 5.38
CA VAL A 223 -14.07 13.17 4.99
C VAL A 223 -13.95 13.20 3.46
N LEU A 224 -14.03 12.05 2.79
CA LEU A 224 -13.87 11.93 1.34
C LEU A 224 -15.00 12.60 0.56
N GLU A 225 -16.26 12.50 0.97
CA GLU A 225 -17.38 13.21 0.35
C GLU A 225 -17.23 14.73 0.47
N ILE A 226 -16.76 15.25 1.62
CA ILE A 226 -16.45 16.67 1.76
C ILE A 226 -15.33 17.07 0.78
N VAL A 227 -14.22 16.31 0.70
CA VAL A 227 -13.15 16.63 -0.26
C VAL A 227 -13.63 16.55 -1.71
N ARG A 228 -14.48 15.57 -2.03
CA ARG A 228 -15.06 15.39 -3.36
C ARG A 228 -15.94 16.59 -3.73
N GLY A 229 -16.81 17.04 -2.82
CA GLY A 229 -17.63 18.24 -2.96
C GLY A 229 -16.75 19.48 -3.18
N ASP A 230 -15.84 19.78 -2.24
CA ASP A 230 -14.89 20.90 -2.34
C ASP A 230 -14.21 20.95 -3.73
N CYS A 231 -13.76 19.80 -4.23
CA CYS A 231 -13.05 19.68 -5.50
C CYS A 231 -13.97 19.85 -6.72
N LEU A 232 -15.22 19.39 -6.66
CA LEU A 232 -16.21 19.57 -7.73
C LEU A 232 -16.62 21.03 -7.85
N ASP A 233 -17.00 21.66 -6.73
CA ASP A 233 -17.38 23.07 -6.67
C ASP A 233 -16.25 23.95 -7.21
N TRP A 234 -14.99 23.65 -6.84
CA TRP A 234 -13.83 24.37 -7.36
C TRP A 234 -13.58 24.15 -8.87
N ILE A 235 -13.83 22.94 -9.39
CA ILE A 235 -13.73 22.68 -10.84
C ILE A 235 -14.81 23.46 -11.61
N GLU A 236 -16.04 23.52 -11.08
CA GLU A 236 -17.15 24.24 -11.72
C GLU A 236 -16.94 25.76 -11.71
N GLU A 237 -16.50 26.35 -10.60
CA GLU A 237 -16.34 27.80 -10.47
C GLU A 237 -15.02 28.35 -11.07
N TYR A 238 -13.95 27.54 -11.08
CA TYR A 238 -12.60 28.00 -11.45
C TYR A 238 -11.92 27.19 -12.56
N GLY A 239 -12.42 26.01 -12.92
CA GLY A 239 -11.73 25.06 -13.79
C GLY A 239 -11.59 25.47 -15.24
N ASP A 240 -12.56 26.20 -15.80
CA ASP A 240 -12.56 26.65 -17.20
C ASP A 240 -11.63 27.86 -17.46
N LYS A 241 -11.05 28.45 -16.41
CA LYS A 241 -10.13 29.59 -16.53
C LYS A 241 -8.76 29.09 -17.06
N PRO A 242 -8.17 29.71 -18.09
CA PRO A 242 -6.95 29.20 -18.74
C PRO A 242 -5.75 29.10 -17.79
N GLU A 243 -5.63 30.01 -16.82
CA GLU A 243 -4.61 29.97 -15.77
C GLU A 243 -4.71 28.76 -14.84
N ASN A 244 -5.90 28.14 -14.75
CA ASN A 244 -6.17 26.98 -13.92
C ASN A 244 -6.06 25.64 -14.67
N ALA A 245 -5.74 25.60 -15.97
CA ALA A 245 -5.80 24.37 -16.78
C ALA A 245 -5.08 23.16 -16.13
N ALA A 246 -3.79 23.31 -15.77
CA ALA A 246 -3.04 22.28 -15.04
C ALA A 246 -3.68 21.87 -13.70
N LYS A 247 -4.26 22.84 -12.99
CA LYS A 247 -4.90 22.62 -11.69
C LYS A 247 -6.24 21.91 -11.85
N ARG A 248 -7.07 22.28 -12.83
CA ARG A 248 -8.31 21.58 -13.22
C ARG A 248 -8.02 20.10 -13.50
N THR A 249 -7.08 19.81 -14.38
CA THR A 249 -6.66 18.44 -14.73
C THR A 249 -6.28 17.64 -13.48
N ARG A 250 -5.39 18.21 -12.66
CA ARG A 250 -4.91 17.57 -11.43
C ARG A 250 -6.03 17.32 -10.42
N VAL A 251 -6.88 18.32 -10.17
CA VAL A 251 -7.99 18.21 -9.21
C VAL A 251 -9.03 17.23 -9.72
N LEU A 252 -9.42 17.26 -11.00
CA LEU A 252 -10.34 16.30 -11.61
C LEU A 252 -9.82 14.86 -11.49
N GLY A 253 -8.55 14.63 -11.79
CA GLY A 253 -7.92 13.32 -11.60
C GLY A 253 -7.94 12.84 -10.13
N LYS A 254 -7.79 13.76 -9.16
CA LYS A 254 -7.98 13.43 -7.74
C LYS A 254 -9.46 13.14 -7.42
N THR A 255 -10.42 13.90 -7.95
CA THR A 255 -11.86 13.69 -7.75
C THR A 255 -12.34 12.34 -8.29
N ILE A 256 -11.83 11.91 -9.45
CA ILE A 256 -12.05 10.56 -10.00
C ILE A 256 -11.56 9.51 -9.02
N GLY A 257 -10.30 9.60 -8.56
CA GLY A 257 -9.76 8.68 -7.56
C GLY A 257 -10.56 8.66 -6.24
N ILE A 258 -10.97 9.82 -5.71
CA ILE A 258 -11.82 9.90 -4.51
C ILE A 258 -13.15 9.16 -4.75
N SER A 259 -13.72 9.29 -5.94
CA SER A 259 -15.00 8.64 -6.29
C SER A 259 -14.86 7.12 -6.40
N VAL A 260 -13.74 6.61 -6.94
CA VAL A 260 -13.42 5.17 -6.89
C VAL A 260 -13.29 4.69 -5.45
N LYS A 261 -12.55 5.41 -4.60
CA LYS A 261 -12.36 5.04 -3.19
C LYS A 261 -13.66 5.10 -2.38
N LEU A 262 -14.55 6.04 -2.67
CA LEU A 262 -15.90 6.08 -2.10
C LEU A 262 -16.72 4.86 -2.54
N GLY A 263 -16.60 4.45 -3.81
CA GLY A 263 -17.17 3.20 -4.33
C GLY A 263 -16.84 1.99 -3.46
N GLU A 264 -15.55 1.71 -3.27
CA GLU A 264 -15.05 0.64 -2.39
C GLU A 264 -15.61 0.73 -0.95
N LEU A 265 -15.66 1.95 -0.39
CA LEU A 265 -16.10 2.15 0.98
C LEU A 265 -17.61 1.98 1.17
N TYR A 266 -18.41 2.32 0.16
CA TYR A 266 -19.85 2.11 0.16
C TYR A 266 -20.23 0.64 -0.10
N SER A 267 -19.52 -0.07 -0.98
CA SER A 267 -19.75 -1.51 -1.21
C SER A 267 -19.24 -2.39 -0.05
N GLY A 268 -18.19 -1.94 0.65
CA GLY A 268 -17.53 -2.67 1.73
C GLY A 268 -18.45 -3.17 2.85
N GLU A 269 -18.05 -4.28 3.46
CA GLU A 269 -18.87 -5.08 4.39
C GLU A 269 -19.45 -4.31 5.59
N TYR A 270 -18.81 -3.22 5.99
CA TYR A 270 -19.18 -2.38 7.14
C TYR A 270 -20.21 -1.29 6.83
N VAL A 271 -20.51 -1.03 5.55
CA VAL A 271 -21.41 0.04 5.09
C VAL A 271 -22.56 -0.54 4.28
N LYS A 272 -22.28 -1.40 3.29
CA LYS A 272 -23.30 -2.13 2.51
C LYS A 272 -24.36 -1.23 1.84
N GLU A 273 -23.91 -0.13 1.25
CA GLU A 273 -24.75 0.81 0.47
C GLU A 273 -24.39 0.73 -1.03
N PRO A 274 -24.63 -0.42 -1.71
CA PRO A 274 -24.15 -0.65 -3.07
C PRO A 274 -24.72 0.32 -4.10
N ALA A 275 -25.89 0.92 -3.88
CA ALA A 275 -26.45 1.92 -4.79
C ALA A 275 -25.63 3.22 -4.81
N LEU A 276 -25.09 3.64 -3.65
CA LEU A 276 -24.18 4.78 -3.58
C LEU A 276 -22.80 4.42 -4.12
N ALA A 277 -22.34 3.17 -3.92
CA ALA A 277 -21.12 2.68 -4.54
C ALA A 277 -21.20 2.77 -6.08
N GLU A 278 -22.30 2.28 -6.65
CA GLU A 278 -22.59 2.34 -8.09
C GLU A 278 -22.57 3.80 -8.58
N GLU A 279 -23.26 4.72 -7.89
CA GLU A 279 -23.28 6.15 -8.22
C GLU A 279 -21.87 6.76 -8.33
N LYS A 280 -20.99 6.49 -7.35
CA LYS A 280 -19.63 7.09 -7.36
C LYS A 280 -18.73 6.44 -8.41
N LEU A 281 -18.85 5.13 -8.63
CA LEU A 281 -18.06 4.39 -9.62
C LEU A 281 -18.46 4.73 -11.06
N VAL A 282 -19.76 4.81 -11.34
CA VAL A 282 -20.29 5.25 -12.65
C VAL A 282 -19.83 6.68 -12.92
N TRP A 283 -19.94 7.59 -11.95
CA TRP A 283 -19.44 8.97 -12.11
C TRP A 283 -17.93 9.02 -12.42
N ALA A 284 -17.12 8.18 -11.75
CA ALA A 284 -15.67 8.13 -11.98
C ALA A 284 -15.32 7.68 -13.41
N VAL A 285 -15.98 6.62 -13.90
CA VAL A 285 -15.80 6.11 -15.27
C VAL A 285 -16.31 7.11 -16.30
N GLU A 286 -17.49 7.70 -16.10
CA GLU A 286 -18.03 8.74 -16.99
C GLU A 286 -17.13 9.97 -17.07
N ALA A 287 -16.65 10.49 -15.94
CA ALA A 287 -15.77 11.66 -15.91
C ALA A 287 -14.44 11.38 -16.63
N THR A 288 -13.90 10.17 -16.48
CA THR A 288 -12.71 9.70 -17.19
C THR A 288 -12.95 9.64 -18.70
N LEU A 289 -14.06 9.01 -19.14
CA LEU A 289 -14.42 8.91 -20.56
C LEU A 289 -14.69 10.28 -21.20
N LYS A 290 -15.39 11.19 -20.50
CA LYS A 290 -15.65 12.56 -20.96
C LYS A 290 -14.37 13.34 -21.19
N GLU A 291 -13.40 13.25 -20.27
CA GLU A 291 -12.10 13.93 -20.42
C GLU A 291 -11.22 13.28 -21.51
N LEU A 292 -11.25 11.95 -21.65
CA LEU A 292 -10.57 11.25 -22.76
C LEU A 292 -11.14 11.67 -24.13
N GLN A 293 -12.46 11.64 -24.29
CA GLN A 293 -13.12 12.06 -25.53
C GLN A 293 -12.86 13.54 -25.86
N ARG A 294 -12.80 14.40 -24.84
CA ARG A 294 -12.40 15.81 -25.00
C ARG A 294 -10.96 15.93 -25.50
N ARG A 295 -10.02 15.19 -24.92
CA ARG A 295 -8.59 15.18 -25.31
C ARG A 295 -8.38 14.61 -26.71
N GLU A 296 -9.15 13.63 -27.12
CA GLU A 296 -9.14 13.08 -28.48
C GLU A 296 -9.66 14.12 -29.50
N LYS A 297 -10.80 14.77 -29.20
CA LYS A 297 -11.46 15.70 -30.13
C LYS A 297 -10.80 17.08 -30.23
N GLU A 298 -10.37 17.64 -29.09
CA GLU A 298 -9.83 19.01 -29.00
C GLU A 298 -8.31 19.05 -28.93
N GLY A 299 -7.66 17.90 -28.67
CA GLY A 299 -6.28 17.84 -28.23
C GLY A 299 -6.10 18.18 -26.75
N VAL A 300 -4.86 18.00 -26.28
CA VAL A 300 -4.41 18.49 -24.96
C VAL A 300 -4.14 19.99 -25.08
N LYS A 301 -4.75 20.79 -24.21
CA LYS A 301 -4.64 22.25 -24.24
C LYS A 301 -3.26 22.69 -23.71
N PRO A 302 -2.73 23.86 -24.14
CA PRO A 302 -1.52 24.42 -23.58
C PRO A 302 -1.63 24.55 -22.05
N HIS A 303 -0.55 24.20 -21.34
CA HIS A 303 -0.49 24.23 -19.87
C HIS A 303 -1.54 23.38 -19.14
N GLU A 304 -2.16 22.39 -19.81
CA GLU A 304 -3.15 21.50 -19.18
C GLU A 304 -2.53 20.42 -18.27
N GLY A 305 -1.23 20.17 -18.41
CA GLY A 305 -0.48 19.23 -17.56
C GLY A 305 -0.76 17.75 -17.82
N GLU A 306 -0.12 16.90 -17.01
CA GLU A 306 -0.29 15.44 -17.07
C GLU A 306 -1.69 15.00 -16.62
N TRP A 307 -2.20 13.95 -17.24
CA TRP A 307 -3.47 13.32 -16.90
C TRP A 307 -3.26 12.02 -16.11
N LEU A 308 -4.35 11.33 -15.80
CA LEU A 308 -4.31 9.96 -15.29
C LEU A 308 -3.53 9.05 -16.25
N THR A 309 -2.70 8.17 -15.67
CA THR A 309 -2.03 7.11 -16.44
C THR A 309 -3.04 6.05 -16.89
N GLN A 310 -2.66 5.23 -17.87
CA GLN A 310 -3.55 4.17 -18.37
C GLN A 310 -3.92 3.20 -17.24
N GLU A 311 -3.01 2.90 -16.32
CA GLU A 311 -3.25 2.07 -15.14
C GLU A 311 -4.32 2.67 -14.21
N GLN A 312 -4.32 3.99 -14.00
CA GLN A 312 -5.33 4.67 -13.16
C GLN A 312 -6.71 4.72 -13.83
N ILE A 313 -6.73 4.84 -15.16
CA ILE A 313 -7.94 4.75 -15.98
C ILE A 313 -8.49 3.32 -15.94
N GLY A 314 -7.62 2.32 -16.14
CA GLY A 314 -7.92 0.89 -16.05
C GLY A 314 -8.48 0.49 -14.70
N GLY A 315 -7.86 0.93 -13.59
CA GLY A 315 -8.34 0.69 -12.23
C GLY A 315 -9.73 1.27 -11.96
N SER A 316 -10.11 2.37 -12.64
CA SER A 316 -11.47 2.93 -12.55
C SER A 316 -12.50 2.05 -13.26
N PHE A 317 -12.16 1.47 -14.42
CA PHE A 317 -12.99 0.48 -15.11
C PHE A 317 -13.09 -0.83 -14.32
N GLU A 318 -11.97 -1.31 -13.76
CA GLU A 318 -11.90 -2.51 -12.94
C GLU A 318 -12.77 -2.41 -11.69
N ALA A 319 -12.71 -1.28 -10.96
CA ALA A 319 -13.53 -1.08 -9.77
C ALA A 319 -15.04 -1.12 -10.07
N LEU A 320 -15.50 -0.50 -11.16
CA LEU A 320 -16.89 -0.60 -11.60
C LEU A 320 -17.22 -2.01 -12.13
N GLY A 321 -16.26 -2.67 -12.79
CA GLY A 321 -16.38 -4.05 -13.27
C GLY A 321 -16.62 -5.03 -12.12
N ASN A 322 -15.77 -4.98 -11.09
CA ASN A 322 -15.90 -5.77 -9.86
C ASN A 322 -17.25 -5.49 -9.16
N HIS A 323 -17.64 -4.21 -9.04
CA HIS A 323 -18.94 -3.85 -8.46
C HIS A 323 -20.13 -4.52 -9.17
N TYR A 324 -20.12 -4.57 -10.51
CA TYR A 324 -21.17 -5.26 -11.26
C TYR A 324 -21.06 -6.78 -11.18
N GLU A 325 -19.85 -7.33 -11.14
CA GLU A 325 -19.60 -8.77 -11.02
C GLU A 325 -20.09 -9.32 -9.66
N GLU A 326 -19.78 -8.64 -8.54
CA GLU A 326 -20.27 -8.93 -7.18
C GLU A 326 -21.81 -8.94 -7.06
N ARG A 327 -22.51 -8.37 -8.04
CA ARG A 327 -23.98 -8.20 -8.09
C ARG A 327 -24.64 -9.13 -9.13
N ASP A 328 -23.92 -10.14 -9.61
CA ASP A 328 -24.28 -11.06 -10.69
C ASP A 328 -24.58 -10.36 -12.04
N GLN A 329 -24.14 -9.10 -12.24
CA GLN A 329 -24.42 -8.29 -13.44
C GLN A 329 -23.33 -8.47 -14.51
N HIS A 330 -23.01 -9.73 -14.82
CA HIS A 330 -21.82 -10.08 -15.61
C HIS A 330 -21.78 -9.48 -17.04
N TYR A 331 -22.94 -9.20 -17.64
CA TYR A 331 -23.04 -8.50 -18.93
C TYR A 331 -22.50 -7.06 -18.87
N LEU A 332 -22.66 -6.36 -17.74
CA LEU A 332 -22.13 -5.00 -17.53
C LEU A 332 -20.65 -5.02 -17.10
N SER A 333 -20.22 -6.01 -16.31
CA SER A 333 -18.81 -6.15 -15.91
C SER A 333 -17.88 -6.52 -17.07
N SER A 334 -18.32 -7.40 -17.99
CA SER A 334 -17.50 -7.90 -19.11
C SER A 334 -16.85 -6.80 -19.97
N PRO A 335 -17.58 -5.79 -20.50
CA PRO A 335 -16.95 -4.71 -21.27
C PRO A 335 -16.00 -3.86 -20.41
N LEU A 336 -16.25 -3.69 -19.11
CA LEU A 336 -15.40 -2.91 -18.22
C LEU A 336 -14.07 -3.62 -17.97
N PHE A 337 -14.07 -4.92 -17.69
CA PHE A 337 -12.84 -5.71 -17.58
C PHE A 337 -12.07 -5.74 -18.91
N LEU A 338 -12.76 -5.82 -20.05
CA LEU A 338 -12.09 -5.73 -21.35
C LEU A 338 -11.39 -4.38 -21.54
N GLN A 339 -12.01 -3.27 -21.12
CA GLN A 339 -11.32 -1.97 -21.14
C GLN A 339 -10.17 -1.91 -20.12
N ALA A 340 -10.33 -2.42 -18.90
CA ALA A 340 -9.25 -2.49 -17.94
C ALA A 340 -8.02 -3.26 -18.50
N ILE A 341 -8.23 -4.38 -19.22
CA ILE A 341 -7.16 -5.11 -19.91
C ILE A 341 -6.47 -4.26 -20.98
N ASN A 342 -7.24 -3.49 -21.78
CA ASN A 342 -6.67 -2.62 -22.82
C ASN A 342 -5.83 -1.47 -22.25
N MET A 343 -6.16 -1.01 -21.04
CA MET A 343 -5.45 0.06 -20.33
C MET A 343 -4.32 -0.46 -19.42
N SER A 344 -4.20 -1.78 -19.22
CA SER A 344 -3.22 -2.39 -18.33
C SER A 344 -1.95 -2.82 -19.08
N PRO A 345 -0.73 -2.75 -18.47
CA PRO A 345 0.50 -3.18 -19.12
C PRO A 345 0.41 -4.64 -19.62
N PRO A 346 0.70 -4.92 -20.91
CA PRO A 346 0.35 -6.19 -21.55
C PRO A 346 1.17 -7.40 -21.05
N LYS A 347 2.22 -7.16 -20.25
CA LYS A 347 3.10 -8.17 -19.65
C LYS A 347 3.17 -8.03 -18.11
N SER A 348 2.03 -7.84 -17.45
CA SER A 348 1.93 -7.75 -16.00
C SER A 348 1.09 -8.88 -15.41
N CYS A 349 1.34 -9.21 -14.14
CA CYS A 349 0.53 -10.17 -13.40
C CYS A 349 -0.91 -9.67 -13.21
N HIS A 350 -1.10 -8.38 -12.91
CA HIS A 350 -2.42 -7.74 -12.85
C HIS A 350 -3.26 -7.95 -14.12
N THR A 351 -2.66 -7.85 -15.31
CA THR A 351 -3.36 -8.16 -16.57
C THR A 351 -3.85 -9.61 -16.62
N ALA A 352 -3.16 -10.58 -16.01
CA ALA A 352 -3.65 -11.96 -15.92
C ALA A 352 -4.84 -12.09 -14.93
N VAL A 353 -4.86 -11.31 -13.83
CA VAL A 353 -6.03 -11.22 -12.93
C VAL A 353 -7.24 -10.65 -13.67
N LEU A 354 -7.07 -9.54 -14.40
CA LEU A 354 -8.14 -8.94 -15.20
C LEU A 354 -8.70 -9.90 -16.28
N MET A 355 -7.84 -10.72 -16.89
CA MET A 355 -8.29 -11.77 -17.83
C MET A 355 -9.13 -12.86 -17.16
N ASN A 356 -8.93 -13.16 -15.88
CA ASN A 356 -9.76 -14.09 -15.12
C ASN A 356 -11.13 -13.48 -14.79
N ASN A 357 -11.16 -12.23 -14.34
CA ASN A 357 -12.41 -11.52 -14.05
C ASN A 357 -13.26 -11.38 -15.34
N LEU A 358 -12.62 -11.08 -16.48
CA LEU A 358 -13.30 -11.13 -17.78
C LEU A 358 -13.75 -12.55 -18.15
N SER A 359 -12.93 -13.57 -17.91
CA SER A 359 -13.26 -14.97 -18.21
C SER A 359 -14.53 -15.41 -17.50
N ILE A 360 -14.63 -15.22 -16.19
CA ILE A 360 -15.80 -15.64 -15.42
C ILE A 360 -17.05 -14.84 -15.80
N SER A 361 -16.93 -13.51 -15.97
CA SER A 361 -18.05 -12.68 -16.44
C SER A 361 -18.54 -13.09 -17.83
N VAL A 362 -17.64 -13.44 -18.75
CA VAL A 362 -18.01 -13.89 -20.10
C VAL A 362 -18.71 -15.25 -20.09
N ALA A 363 -18.38 -16.15 -19.15
CA ALA A 363 -19.07 -17.44 -19.00
C ALA A 363 -20.47 -17.27 -18.40
N GLN A 364 -20.61 -16.40 -17.39
CA GLN A 364 -21.84 -16.26 -16.60
C GLN A 364 -22.87 -15.32 -17.22
N GLN A 365 -22.46 -14.31 -18.01
CA GLN A 365 -23.39 -13.31 -18.60
C GLN A 365 -24.60 -13.90 -19.32
N ASP A 366 -25.69 -13.14 -19.29
CA ASP A 366 -26.92 -13.38 -20.04
C ASP A 366 -27.26 -12.08 -20.81
N PRO A 367 -26.78 -11.93 -22.06
CA PRO A 367 -26.92 -10.67 -22.80
C PRO A 367 -28.38 -10.41 -23.18
N PRO A 368 -28.84 -9.14 -23.14
CA PRO A 368 -30.20 -8.78 -23.54
C PRO A 368 -30.45 -9.12 -25.02
N ALA A 369 -31.69 -9.49 -25.35
CA ALA A 369 -32.06 -9.87 -26.71
C ALA A 369 -32.03 -8.67 -27.68
N THR A 370 -31.05 -8.64 -28.59
CA THR A 370 -30.98 -7.64 -29.67
C THR A 370 -31.96 -7.98 -30.79
N PRO A 371 -32.86 -7.07 -31.20
CA PRO A 371 -33.78 -7.29 -32.31
C PRO A 371 -33.05 -7.71 -33.61
N GLY A 372 -33.48 -8.81 -34.22
CA GLY A 372 -32.91 -9.32 -35.47
C GLY A 372 -31.59 -10.09 -35.33
N GLN A 373 -31.08 -10.30 -34.12
CA GLN A 373 -29.90 -11.14 -33.87
C GLN A 373 -30.27 -12.35 -33.01
N ALA A 374 -29.70 -13.51 -33.34
CA ALA A 374 -29.83 -14.70 -32.48
C ALA A 374 -29.00 -14.49 -31.20
N PRO A 375 -29.52 -14.88 -30.01
CA PRO A 375 -28.76 -14.78 -28.77
C PRO A 375 -27.52 -15.67 -28.82
N VAL A 376 -26.44 -15.20 -28.19
CA VAL A 376 -25.18 -15.97 -28.11
C VAL A 376 -25.42 -17.24 -27.29
N SER A 377 -25.07 -18.40 -27.85
CA SER A 377 -25.30 -19.68 -27.17
C SER A 377 -24.38 -19.84 -25.95
N ARG A 378 -24.86 -20.48 -24.88
CA ARG A 378 -24.05 -20.74 -23.66
C ARG A 378 -22.73 -21.48 -23.98
N PRO A 379 -22.67 -22.51 -24.86
CA PRO A 379 -21.39 -23.11 -25.27
C PRO A 379 -20.42 -22.12 -25.94
N THR A 380 -20.92 -21.16 -26.72
CA THR A 380 -20.07 -20.10 -27.31
C THR A 380 -19.50 -19.18 -26.23
N LEU A 381 -20.30 -18.81 -25.22
CA LEU A 381 -19.86 -18.01 -24.08
C LEU A 381 -18.78 -18.74 -23.26
N VAL A 382 -19.02 -20.01 -22.90
CA VAL A 382 -18.06 -20.85 -22.15
C VAL A 382 -16.77 -21.08 -22.94
N SER A 383 -16.86 -21.28 -24.26
CA SER A 383 -15.69 -21.40 -25.14
C SER A 383 -14.83 -20.12 -25.18
N ASN A 384 -15.47 -18.95 -25.27
CA ASN A 384 -14.77 -17.66 -25.22
C ASN A 384 -14.13 -17.41 -23.83
N ALA A 385 -14.87 -17.69 -22.75
CA ALA A 385 -14.36 -17.61 -21.38
C ALA A 385 -13.13 -18.52 -21.16
N ARG A 386 -13.17 -19.76 -21.66
CA ARG A 386 -12.05 -20.71 -21.65
C ARG A 386 -10.83 -20.17 -22.39
N ALA A 387 -11.00 -19.45 -23.50
CA ALA A 387 -9.89 -18.81 -24.20
C ALA A 387 -9.21 -17.73 -23.34
N TRP A 388 -9.99 -16.93 -22.59
CA TRP A 388 -9.45 -15.93 -21.66
C TRP A 388 -8.72 -16.55 -20.46
N ALA A 389 -9.25 -17.61 -19.83
CA ALA A 389 -8.57 -18.31 -18.73
C ALA A 389 -7.24 -18.95 -19.20
N ASN A 390 -7.23 -19.59 -20.37
CA ASN A 390 -6.00 -20.13 -20.97
C ASN A 390 -4.99 -19.00 -21.27
N LYS A 391 -5.44 -17.84 -21.74
CA LYS A 391 -4.59 -16.67 -21.98
C LYS A 391 -4.02 -16.09 -20.68
N ALA A 392 -4.79 -16.08 -19.60
CA ALA A 392 -4.33 -15.67 -18.26
C ALA A 392 -3.20 -16.57 -17.75
N ILE A 393 -3.37 -17.90 -17.82
CA ILE A 393 -2.32 -18.88 -17.45
C ILE A 393 -1.08 -18.70 -18.34
N ALA A 394 -1.27 -18.59 -19.65
CA ALA A 394 -0.17 -18.42 -20.60
C ALA A 394 0.59 -17.09 -20.36
N LEU A 395 -0.11 -16.02 -19.99
CA LEU A 395 0.52 -14.75 -19.62
C LEU A 395 1.30 -14.90 -18.30
N ALA A 396 0.65 -15.36 -17.24
CA ALA A 396 1.23 -15.46 -15.91
C ALA A 396 2.40 -16.45 -15.85
N THR A 397 2.39 -17.55 -16.59
CA THR A 397 3.52 -18.51 -16.63
C THR A 397 4.74 -17.99 -17.40
N ASN A 398 4.57 -17.04 -18.33
CA ASN A 398 5.67 -16.42 -19.08
C ASN A 398 6.31 -15.21 -18.37
N ILE A 399 5.78 -14.77 -17.22
CA ILE A 399 6.37 -13.68 -16.42
C ILE A 399 7.36 -14.27 -15.39
N ALA A 400 8.63 -13.91 -15.56
CA ALA A 400 9.73 -14.30 -14.69
C ALA A 400 10.01 -13.25 -13.59
N PRO A 401 10.73 -13.59 -12.51
CA PRO A 401 11.26 -12.60 -11.58
C PRO A 401 12.31 -11.67 -12.25
N PRO A 402 12.40 -10.39 -11.85
CA PRO A 402 11.72 -9.76 -10.71
C PRO A 402 10.29 -9.26 -10.98
N GLU A 403 9.80 -9.28 -12.22
CA GLU A 403 8.46 -8.78 -12.57
C GLU A 403 7.33 -9.69 -12.06
N ARG A 404 7.61 -10.97 -11.81
CA ARG A 404 6.65 -11.91 -11.20
C ARG A 404 6.31 -11.51 -9.77
N THR A 405 5.03 -11.21 -9.53
CA THR A 405 4.42 -11.01 -8.22
C THR A 405 3.49 -12.18 -7.86
N GLU A 406 3.03 -12.21 -6.60
CA GLU A 406 2.05 -13.19 -6.11
C GLU A 406 0.71 -13.17 -6.87
N GLU A 407 0.36 -12.04 -7.50
CA GLU A 407 -0.77 -11.91 -8.43
C GLU A 407 -0.67 -12.91 -9.59
N CYS A 408 0.53 -13.21 -10.11
CA CYS A 408 0.69 -14.19 -11.19
C CYS A 408 0.38 -15.61 -10.70
N ASP A 409 0.79 -15.95 -9.48
CA ASP A 409 0.57 -17.28 -8.90
C ASP A 409 -0.92 -17.46 -8.55
N LEU A 410 -1.55 -16.42 -8.01
CA LEU A 410 -2.98 -16.37 -7.74
C LEU A 410 -3.82 -16.41 -9.04
N ALA A 411 -3.43 -15.66 -10.07
CA ALA A 411 -4.07 -15.70 -11.38
C ALA A 411 -4.00 -17.10 -12.02
N CYS A 412 -2.87 -17.81 -11.90
CA CYS A 412 -2.78 -19.20 -12.33
C CYS A 412 -3.75 -20.11 -11.56
N ALA A 413 -3.85 -19.97 -10.23
CA ALA A 413 -4.75 -20.78 -9.41
C ALA A 413 -6.22 -20.57 -9.79
N VAL A 414 -6.68 -19.31 -9.88
CA VAL A 414 -8.08 -18.99 -10.22
C VAL A 414 -8.40 -19.29 -11.69
N ALA A 415 -7.49 -19.04 -12.63
CA ALA A 415 -7.71 -19.44 -14.02
C ALA A 415 -7.90 -20.96 -14.15
N THR A 416 -7.15 -21.75 -13.37
CA THR A 416 -7.26 -23.21 -13.35
C THR A 416 -8.58 -23.68 -12.73
N HIS A 417 -9.07 -22.99 -11.69
CA HIS A 417 -10.40 -23.21 -11.12
C HIS A 417 -11.50 -22.90 -12.14
N ASN A 418 -11.43 -21.76 -12.83
CA ASN A 418 -12.40 -21.37 -13.87
C ASN A 418 -12.43 -22.40 -15.00
N LEU A 419 -11.28 -22.95 -15.42
CA LEU A 419 -11.22 -24.05 -16.40
C LEU A 419 -11.93 -25.32 -15.91
N ALA A 420 -11.90 -25.61 -14.61
CA ALA A 420 -12.64 -26.72 -14.01
C ALA A 420 -14.15 -26.48 -14.05
N GLU A 421 -14.61 -25.28 -13.71
CA GLU A 421 -16.01 -24.88 -13.81
C GLU A 421 -16.52 -24.95 -15.24
N PHE A 422 -15.73 -24.50 -16.22
CA PHE A 422 -16.11 -24.59 -17.64
C PHE A 422 -16.19 -26.03 -18.14
N ALA A 423 -15.34 -26.94 -17.64
CA ALA A 423 -15.46 -28.36 -17.94
C ALA A 423 -16.69 -28.99 -17.25
N GLU A 424 -17.02 -28.56 -16.02
CA GLU A 424 -18.24 -28.95 -15.31
C GLU A 424 -19.51 -28.49 -16.06
N MET A 425 -19.49 -27.29 -16.64
CA MET A 425 -20.58 -26.74 -17.47
C MET A 425 -20.78 -27.50 -18.79
N ASP A 426 -19.69 -27.94 -19.43
CA ASP A 426 -19.74 -28.76 -20.65
C ASP A 426 -20.12 -30.24 -20.36
N GLY A 427 -20.15 -30.64 -19.08
CA GLY A 427 -20.45 -32.02 -18.66
C GLY A 427 -19.24 -32.96 -18.67
N ASP A 428 -18.02 -32.46 -18.92
CA ASP A 428 -16.78 -33.24 -18.83
C ASP A 428 -16.33 -33.33 -17.36
N ILE A 429 -16.97 -34.22 -16.62
CA ILE A 429 -16.70 -34.47 -15.20
C ILE A 429 -15.25 -34.92 -14.96
N ALA A 430 -14.62 -35.59 -15.93
CA ALA A 430 -13.25 -36.07 -15.81
C ALA A 430 -12.24 -34.92 -15.91
N ALA A 431 -12.36 -34.06 -16.93
CA ALA A 431 -11.54 -32.87 -17.06
C ALA A 431 -11.78 -31.87 -15.92
N ALA A 432 -13.03 -31.69 -15.49
CA ALA A 432 -13.38 -30.83 -14.37
C ALA A 432 -12.72 -31.29 -13.06
N ARG A 433 -12.80 -32.59 -12.74
CA ARG A 433 -12.17 -33.15 -11.52
C ARG A 433 -10.64 -32.98 -11.55
N LEU A 434 -10.01 -33.23 -12.70
CA LEU A 434 -8.57 -33.01 -12.88
C LEU A 434 -8.18 -31.56 -12.62
N LYS A 435 -8.94 -30.61 -13.18
CA LYS A 435 -8.65 -29.17 -13.06
C LYS A 435 -8.93 -28.62 -11.65
N TYR A 436 -9.95 -29.09 -10.94
CA TYR A 436 -10.14 -28.69 -9.54
C TYR A 436 -9.00 -29.19 -8.63
N GLU A 437 -8.51 -30.43 -8.77
CA GLU A 437 -7.36 -30.90 -7.98
C GLU A 437 -6.08 -30.13 -8.32
N GLU A 438 -5.88 -29.72 -9.58
CA GLU A 438 -4.77 -28.85 -9.99
C GLU A 438 -4.89 -27.46 -9.34
N ALA A 439 -6.06 -26.81 -9.43
CA ALA A 439 -6.33 -25.51 -8.81
C ALA A 439 -6.16 -25.53 -7.28
N LYS A 440 -6.62 -26.61 -6.63
CA LYS A 440 -6.45 -26.86 -5.19
C LYS A 440 -4.98 -27.05 -4.80
N SER A 441 -4.21 -27.77 -5.64
CA SER A 441 -2.77 -27.95 -5.43
C SER A 441 -2.02 -26.61 -5.52
N LEU A 442 -2.27 -25.83 -6.57
CA LEU A 442 -1.72 -24.48 -6.74
C LEU A 442 -2.08 -23.59 -5.55
N SER A 443 -3.36 -23.54 -5.17
CA SER A 443 -3.88 -22.73 -4.05
C SER A 443 -3.21 -23.10 -2.71
N LYS A 444 -2.95 -24.39 -2.46
CA LYS A 444 -2.21 -24.85 -1.27
C LYS A 444 -0.75 -24.38 -1.26
N VAL A 445 -0.06 -24.43 -2.39
CA VAL A 445 1.36 -24.02 -2.50
C VAL A 445 1.53 -22.53 -2.20
N ILE A 446 0.58 -21.70 -2.63
CA ILE A 446 0.63 -20.24 -2.46
C ILE A 446 -0.04 -19.74 -1.17
N GLY A 447 -0.66 -20.64 -0.39
CA GLY A 447 -1.39 -20.28 0.84
C GLY A 447 -2.76 -19.64 0.62
N PHE A 448 -3.33 -19.70 -0.58
CA PHE A 448 -4.63 -19.12 -0.93
C PHE A 448 -5.77 -20.01 -0.42
N THR A 449 -6.19 -19.78 0.83
CA THR A 449 -7.18 -20.61 1.54
C THR A 449 -8.55 -20.65 0.88
N GLU A 450 -9.00 -19.54 0.28
CA GLU A 450 -10.26 -19.44 -0.44
C GLU A 450 -10.26 -20.30 -1.71
N GLY A 451 -9.20 -20.25 -2.54
CA GLY A 451 -9.06 -21.13 -3.70
C GLY A 451 -9.04 -22.62 -3.35
N VAL A 452 -8.48 -22.99 -2.19
CA VAL A 452 -8.58 -24.37 -1.67
C VAL A 452 -10.05 -24.72 -1.36
N ALA A 453 -10.76 -23.87 -0.63
CA ALA A 453 -12.15 -24.09 -0.26
C ALA A 453 -13.08 -24.18 -1.48
N ASN A 454 -12.88 -23.31 -2.48
CA ASN A 454 -13.66 -23.27 -3.71
C ASN A 454 -13.43 -24.52 -4.57
N ALA A 455 -12.18 -24.95 -4.73
CA ALA A 455 -11.86 -26.18 -5.44
C ALA A 455 -12.38 -27.43 -4.70
N ASP A 456 -12.32 -27.47 -3.36
CA ASP A 456 -12.93 -28.54 -2.57
C ASP A 456 -14.47 -28.57 -2.71
N ALA A 457 -15.13 -27.41 -2.78
CA ALA A 457 -16.57 -27.31 -3.07
C ALA A 457 -16.90 -27.85 -4.47
N GLY A 458 -16.12 -27.49 -5.49
CA GLY A 458 -16.23 -28.02 -6.85
C GLY A 458 -16.08 -29.54 -6.90
N LEU A 459 -15.02 -30.09 -6.29
CA LEU A 459 -14.79 -31.54 -6.19
C LEU A 459 -15.94 -32.27 -5.50
N LYS A 460 -16.52 -31.68 -4.46
CA LYS A 460 -17.70 -32.23 -3.79
C LYS A 460 -18.91 -32.28 -4.72
N ARG A 461 -19.23 -31.21 -5.45
CA ARG A 461 -20.32 -31.22 -6.46
C ARG A 461 -20.11 -32.30 -7.53
N LEU A 462 -18.88 -32.55 -7.95
CA LEU A 462 -18.52 -33.63 -8.89
C LEU A 462 -18.52 -35.04 -8.28
N SER A 463 -18.81 -35.19 -6.98
CA SER A 463 -19.00 -36.49 -6.33
C SER A 463 -20.48 -36.84 -6.11
N GLU A 464 -21.37 -35.86 -6.30
CA GLU A 464 -22.83 -35.97 -6.18
C GLU A 464 -23.50 -36.16 -7.56
N LYS A 465 -22.71 -36.22 -8.64
CA LYS A 465 -23.08 -36.45 -10.04
C LYS A 465 -22.53 -37.80 -10.53
#